data_AF-A0A968HRV6-F1
#
_entry.id   AF-A0A968HRV6-F1
#
_cell.length_a   1.000
_cell.length_b   1.000
_cell.length_c   1.000
_cell.angle_alpha   90.00
_cell.angle_beta   90.00
_cell.angle_gamma   90.00
#
_symmetry.space_group_name_H-M   'P 1'
#
loop_
_entity.id
_entity.type
_entity.pdbx_description
1 polymer ?
#
loop_
_entity_poly.entity_id
_entity_poly.type
_entity_poly.pdbx_seq_one_letter_code
_entity_poly.pdbx_strand_id
1 'polypeptide(L)'
;MQGWAKESLLDELVRVPRHAFVRWPGTQVLERPGWMQIITPSFRRGGLNEVSFAALAEHEADAIIAETIATYRELGLRFRWTVAPDCRPSDLA
;
A
#
# COMPACT_ATOMS: atom_id res chain seq x y z
N MET A 1 11.98 28.35 -14.95
CA MET A 1 11.54 27.06 -14.38
C MET A 1 12.67 26.06 -14.60
N GLN A 2 13.27 25.56 -13.52
CA GLN A 2 14.23 24.46 -13.63
C GLN A 2 13.42 23.20 -13.95
N GLY A 3 13.67 22.58 -15.10
CA GLY A 3 13.04 21.31 -15.48
C GLY A 3 13.56 20.19 -14.60
N TRP A 4 12.69 19.28 -14.19
CA TRP A 4 13.09 18.10 -13.43
C TRP A 4 13.83 17.13 -14.36
N ALA A 5 14.80 16.38 -13.81
CA ALA A 5 15.31 15.19 -14.48
C ALA A 5 14.15 14.20 -14.68
N LYS A 6 14.12 13.51 -15.83
CA LYS A 6 12.99 12.63 -16.19
C LYS A 6 12.78 11.54 -15.15
N GLU A 7 13.86 11.02 -14.61
CA GLU A 7 13.90 9.97 -13.59
C GLU A 7 13.26 10.46 -12.28
N SER A 8 13.57 11.69 -11.86
CA SER A 8 12.95 12.31 -10.67
C SER A 8 11.47 12.58 -10.88
N LEU A 9 11.07 12.98 -12.09
CA LEU A 9 9.66 13.17 -12.43
C LEU A 9 8.90 11.83 -12.41
N LEU A 10 9.50 10.76 -12.92
CA LEU A 10 8.88 9.42 -12.90
C LEU A 10 8.72 8.88 -11.48
N ASP A 11 9.75 9.03 -10.62
CA ASP A 11 9.65 8.66 -9.20
C ASP A 11 8.50 9.42 -8.51
N GLU A 12 8.41 10.73 -8.71
CA GLU A 12 7.35 11.54 -8.15
C GLU A 12 5.97 11.11 -8.65
N LEU A 13 5.81 10.89 -9.95
CA LEU A 13 4.55 10.46 -10.57
C LEU A 13 4.10 9.08 -10.12
N VAL A 14 5.01 8.19 -9.69
CA VAL A 14 4.66 6.86 -9.17
C VAL A 14 4.36 6.93 -7.67
N ARG A 15 5.18 7.66 -6.92
CA ARG A 15 5.12 7.70 -5.45
C ARG A 15 3.99 8.57 -4.93
N VAL A 16 3.84 9.80 -5.45
CA VAL A 16 2.89 10.79 -4.90
C VAL A 16 1.44 10.33 -5.00
N PRO A 17 0.96 9.72 -6.11
CA PRO A 17 -0.42 9.26 -6.20
C PRO A 17 -0.82 8.20 -5.18
N ARG A 18 0.14 7.50 -4.54
CA ARG A 18 -0.17 6.57 -3.43
C ARG A 18 -0.84 7.27 -2.25
N HIS A 19 -0.57 8.56 -2.06
CA HIS A 19 -1.17 9.37 -1.02
C HIS A 19 -2.50 10.01 -1.42
N ALA A 20 -2.97 9.79 -2.66
CA ALA A 20 -4.21 10.35 -3.20
C ALA A 20 -5.45 9.48 -2.87
N PHE A 21 -5.59 9.06 -1.60
CA PHE A 21 -6.74 8.32 -1.11
C PHE A 21 -7.72 9.23 -0.34
N VAL A 22 -8.97 8.76 -0.18
CA VAL A 22 -10.00 9.50 0.56
C VAL A 22 -9.67 9.54 2.05
N ARG A 23 -9.56 10.74 2.61
CA ARG A 23 -9.41 10.94 4.07
C ARG A 23 -10.77 10.80 4.74
N TRP A 24 -11.07 9.60 5.24
CA TRP A 24 -12.33 9.31 5.93
C TRP A 24 -12.15 9.20 7.46
N PRO A 25 -13.10 9.65 8.30
CA PRO A 25 -13.01 9.51 9.75
C PRO A 25 -12.75 8.06 10.19
N GLY A 26 -11.73 7.89 11.04
CA GLY A 26 -11.30 6.58 11.52
C GLY A 26 -10.41 5.79 10.55
N THR A 27 -10.03 6.37 9.40
CA THR A 27 -9.00 5.79 8.53
C THR A 27 -7.64 5.85 9.20
N GLN A 28 -6.95 4.72 9.21
CA GLN A 28 -5.59 4.55 9.69
C GLN A 28 -4.69 4.29 8.49
N VAL A 29 -3.54 4.95 8.47
CA VAL A 29 -2.52 4.79 7.44
C VAL A 29 -1.28 4.28 8.14
N LEU A 30 -0.92 3.03 7.87
CA LEU A 30 0.25 2.36 8.40
C LEU A 30 1.34 2.48 7.33
N GLU A 31 2.24 3.44 7.52
CA GLU A 31 3.31 3.76 6.59
C GLU A 31 4.67 3.55 7.26
N ARG A 32 5.52 2.80 6.57
CA ARG A 32 6.93 2.57 6.95
C ARG A 32 7.74 2.38 5.66
N PRO A 33 9.09 2.43 5.70
CA PRO A 33 9.90 2.18 4.51
C PRO A 33 9.49 0.88 3.81
N GLY A 34 9.20 0.95 2.51
CA GLY A 34 8.76 -0.21 1.72
C GLY A 34 7.31 -0.65 1.92
N TRP A 35 6.48 0.08 2.68
CA TRP A 35 5.13 -0.38 3.00
C TRP A 35 4.13 0.76 3.16
N MET A 36 2.96 0.60 2.55
CA MET A 36 1.82 1.49 2.79
C MET A 36 0.54 0.67 2.82
N GLN A 37 -0.14 0.74 3.96
CA GLN A 37 -1.40 0.04 4.22
C GLN A 37 -2.44 1.01 4.78
N ILE A 38 -3.67 0.86 4.34
CA ILE A 38 -4.80 1.70 4.70
C ILE A 38 -5.92 0.83 5.27
N ILE A 39 -6.39 1.20 6.46
CA ILE A 39 -7.47 0.52 7.16
C ILE A 39 -8.55 1.55 7.50
N THR A 40 -9.75 1.35 6.97
CA THR A 40 -10.94 2.14 7.29
C THR A 40 -12.01 1.21 7.85
N PRO A 41 -12.08 1.02 9.18
CA PRO A 41 -12.92 -0.02 9.81
C PRO A 41 -14.43 0.07 9.51
N SER A 42 -14.91 1.27 9.19
CA SER A 42 -16.31 1.49 8.81
C SER A 42 -16.67 0.93 7.43
N PHE A 43 -15.69 0.60 6.57
CA PHE A 43 -15.88 0.09 5.22
C PHE A 43 -15.64 -1.43 5.14
N ARG A 44 -16.55 -2.23 5.69
CA ARG A 44 -16.38 -3.70 5.77
C ARG A 44 -16.33 -4.43 4.43
N ARG A 45 -17.00 -3.91 3.41
CA ARG A 45 -17.10 -4.55 2.09
C ARG A 45 -15.94 -4.20 1.14
N GLY A 46 -14.94 -3.47 1.61
CA GLY A 46 -13.80 -3.00 0.82
C GLY A 46 -13.98 -1.58 0.32
N GLY A 47 -13.16 -1.18 -0.67
CA GLY A 47 -13.18 0.14 -1.29
C GLY A 47 -12.16 1.11 -0.70
N LEU A 48 -12.11 1.24 0.64
CA LEU A 48 -11.15 2.11 1.34
C LEU A 48 -10.11 1.35 2.19
N ASN A 49 -10.12 0.02 2.13
CA ASN A 49 -9.09 -0.82 2.74
C ASN A 49 -8.14 -1.31 1.67
N GLU A 50 -6.84 -1.09 1.83
CA GLU A 50 -5.86 -1.54 0.86
C GLU A 50 -4.44 -1.68 1.39
N VAL A 51 -3.67 -2.54 0.75
CA VAL A 51 -2.22 -2.39 0.69
C VAL A 51 -1.91 -1.63 -0.61
N SER A 52 -1.41 -0.41 -0.47
CA SER A 52 -1.11 0.49 -1.60
C SER A 52 0.32 0.33 -2.12
N PHE A 53 1.25 -0.15 -1.29
CA PHE A 53 2.64 -0.38 -1.67
C PHE A 53 3.29 -1.44 -0.79
N ALA A 54 4.10 -2.31 -1.42
CA ALA A 54 4.90 -3.32 -0.76
C ALA A 54 6.22 -3.52 -1.53
N ALA A 55 7.34 -3.15 -0.90
CA ALA A 55 8.70 -3.43 -1.31
C ALA A 55 9.44 -4.06 -0.12
N LEU A 56 9.29 -5.38 0.00
CA LEU A 56 9.76 -6.19 1.10
C LEU A 56 11.03 -6.96 0.69
N ALA A 57 11.90 -7.26 1.65
CA ALA A 57 12.96 -8.23 1.41
C ALA A 57 12.38 -9.65 1.28
N GLU A 58 12.99 -10.49 0.44
CA GLU A 58 12.47 -11.83 0.14
C GLU A 58 12.24 -12.68 1.41
N HIS A 59 13.17 -12.61 2.37
CA HIS A 59 13.12 -13.42 3.59
C HIS A 59 12.04 -12.99 4.60
N GLU A 60 11.47 -11.79 4.47
CA GLU A 60 10.42 -11.28 5.37
C GLU A 60 9.04 -11.21 4.70
N ALA A 61 8.98 -11.36 3.38
CA ALA A 61 7.77 -11.13 2.59
C ALA A 61 6.59 -11.98 3.06
N ASP A 62 6.76 -13.29 3.15
CA ASP A 62 5.70 -14.22 3.54
C ASP A 62 5.12 -13.92 4.93
N ALA A 63 5.98 -13.59 5.89
CA ALA A 63 5.56 -13.28 7.25
C ALA A 63 4.70 -12.02 7.29
N ILE A 64 5.14 -10.96 6.61
CA ILE A 64 4.43 -9.67 6.55
C ILE A 64 3.11 -9.81 5.79
N ILE A 65 3.09 -10.55 4.68
CA ILE A 65 1.87 -10.83 3.91
C ILE A 65 0.86 -11.58 4.78
N ALA A 66 1.30 -12.62 5.50
CA ALA A 66 0.44 -13.40 6.38
C ALA A 66 -0.15 -12.54 7.52
N GLU A 67 0.67 -11.73 8.19
CA GLU A 67 0.25 -10.81 9.26
C GLU A 67 -0.76 -9.78 8.74
N THR A 68 -0.52 -9.23 7.55
CA THR A 68 -1.40 -8.24 6.92
C THR A 68 -2.77 -8.83 6.61
N ILE A 69 -2.80 -10.03 6.04
CA ILE A 69 -4.04 -10.76 5.75
C ILE A 69 -4.77 -11.11 7.05
N ALA A 70 -4.05 -11.53 8.09
CA ALA A 70 -4.63 -11.82 9.40
C ALA A 70 -5.31 -10.57 10.00
N THR A 71 -4.63 -9.42 9.98
CA THR A 71 -5.18 -8.13 10.44
C THR A 71 -6.52 -7.81 9.78
N TYR A 72 -6.61 -7.87 8.45
CA TYR A 72 -7.87 -7.58 7.76
C TYR A 72 -8.96 -8.63 8.06
N ARG A 73 -8.59 -9.91 8.20
CA ARG A 73 -9.52 -10.99 8.57
C ARG A 73 -10.09 -10.82 9.97
N GLU A 74 -9.25 -10.53 10.96
CA GLU A 74 -9.65 -10.31 12.35
C GLU A 74 -10.61 -9.12 12.48
N LEU A 75 -10.39 -8.07 11.69
CA LEU A 75 -11.28 -6.91 11.63
C LEU A 75 -12.57 -7.15 10.81
N GLY A 76 -12.71 -8.31 10.15
CA GLY A 76 -13.84 -8.62 9.29
C GLY A 76 -13.92 -7.72 8.06
N LEU A 77 -12.78 -7.29 7.51
CA LEU A 77 -12.67 -6.35 6.41
C LEU A 77 -12.28 -7.06 5.11
N ARG A 78 -12.92 -6.68 4.00
CA ARG A 78 -12.37 -6.90 2.67
C ARG A 78 -11.38 -5.79 2.35
N PHE A 79 -10.32 -6.12 1.61
CA PHE A 79 -9.30 -5.17 1.17
C PHE A 79 -8.85 -5.49 -0.26
N ARG A 80 -8.18 -4.54 -0.90
CA ARG A 80 -7.46 -4.75 -2.17
C ARG A 80 -5.95 -4.67 -1.94
N TRP A 81 -5.18 -5.38 -2.74
CA TRP A 81 -3.73 -5.20 -2.80
C TRP A 81 -3.37 -4.65 -4.18
N THR A 82 -2.74 -3.47 -4.21
CA THR A 82 -2.22 -2.89 -5.46
C THR A 82 -0.77 -3.30 -5.63
N VAL A 83 -0.46 -4.03 -6.71
CA VAL A 83 0.90 -4.46 -7.05
C VAL A 83 1.35 -3.66 -8.26
N ALA A 84 2.26 -2.71 -8.05
CA ALA A 84 2.87 -1.87 -9.09
C ALA A 84 4.26 -2.43 -9.49
N PRO A 85 4.86 -2.00 -10.62
CA PRO A 85 6.15 -2.52 -11.09
C PRO A 85 7.33 -2.33 -10.12
N ASP A 86 7.23 -1.39 -9.18
CA ASP A 86 8.23 -1.12 -8.15
C ASP A 86 7.95 -1.86 -6.83
N CYS A 87 6.90 -2.69 -6.77
CA CYS A 87 6.69 -3.61 -5.65
C CYS A 87 7.69 -4.77 -5.66
N ARG A 88 8.04 -5.28 -4.48
CA ARG A 88 8.94 -6.41 -4.27
C ARG A 88 8.42 -7.32 -3.14
N PRO A 89 8.60 -8.64 -3.22
CA PRO A 89 9.30 -9.39 -4.26
C PRO A 89 8.59 -9.41 -5.62
N SER A 90 9.30 -9.81 -6.68
CA SER A 90 8.80 -9.70 -8.08
C SER A 90 7.63 -10.64 -8.39
N ASP A 91 7.43 -11.66 -7.57
CA ASP A 91 6.36 -12.66 -7.64
C ASP A 91 5.15 -12.32 -6.75
N LEU A 92 5.04 -11.06 -6.29
CA LEU A 92 3.83 -10.56 -5.63
C LEU A 92 2.57 -10.55 -6.53
N ALA A 93 2.74 -10.69 -7.86
CA ALA A 93 1.68 -10.59 -8.87
C ALA A 93 1.31 -11.97 -9.46
#